data_AF-A0A923L4S7-F1
#
_entry.id   AF-A0A923L4S7-F1
#
_cell.length_a   1.000
_cell.length_b   1.000
_cell.length_c   1.000
_cell.angle_alpha   90.00
_cell.angle_beta   90.00
_cell.angle_gamma   90.00
#
_symmetry.space_group_name_H-M   'P 1'
#
loop_
_entity.id
_entity.type
_entity.pdbx_description
1 polymer ?
#
loop_
_entity_poly.entity_id
_entity_poly.type
_entity_poly.pdbx_seq_one_letter_code
_entity_poly.pdbx_strand_id
1 'polypeptide(L)'
;MRYKKLSLWSVLFLHFFVLLQPVVTEAGNSLPTLDERKVLLTYYGTDDTTMANIHFLDSSLSGLFEQVDMIELDKLKEEDLHHHDIVVYYASKEGASKNK
;
A
#
# COMPACT_ATOMS: atom_id res chain seq x y z
N MET A 1 -3.11 11.57 -62.42
CA MET A 1 -3.75 10.30 -62.00
C MET A 1 -2.82 9.40 -61.14
N ARG A 2 -1.88 9.95 -60.36
CA ARG A 2 -0.88 9.19 -59.56
C ARG A 2 -1.16 9.14 -58.05
N TYR A 3 -2.05 10.01 -57.54
CA TYR A 3 -2.30 10.14 -56.10
C TYR A 3 -3.32 9.14 -55.52
N LYS A 4 -4.17 8.55 -56.37
CA LYS A 4 -5.18 7.57 -55.92
C LYS A 4 -4.57 6.21 -55.50
N LYS A 5 -3.41 5.85 -56.04
CA LYS A 5 -2.76 4.56 -55.74
C LYS A 5 -2.02 4.58 -54.40
N LEU A 6 -1.48 5.71 -53.94
CA LEU A 6 -0.77 5.79 -52.65
C LEU A 6 -1.72 5.73 -51.44
N SER A 7 -2.96 6.21 -51.58
CA SER A 7 -3.94 6.21 -50.49
C SER A 7 -4.51 4.83 -50.17
N LEU A 8 -4.49 3.87 -51.10
CA LEU A 8 -4.97 2.51 -50.79
C LEU A 8 -3.97 1.72 -49.93
N TRP A 9 -2.67 1.99 -50.07
CA TRP A 9 -1.64 1.27 -49.32
C TRP A 9 -1.58 1.71 -47.85
N SER A 10 -1.87 2.97 -47.55
CA SER A 10 -1.90 3.46 -46.16
C SER A 10 -3.09 2.89 -45.36
N VAL A 11 -4.24 2.69 -46.00
CA VAL A 11 -5.43 2.12 -45.35
C VAL A 11 -5.23 0.63 -45.04
N LEU A 12 -4.59 -0.10 -45.96
CA LEU A 12 -4.25 -1.52 -45.78
C LEU A 12 -3.18 -1.72 -44.69
N PHE A 13 -2.17 -0.83 -44.64
CA PHE A 13 -1.15 -0.86 -43.60
C PHE A 13 -1.72 -0.56 -42.20
N LEU A 14 -2.65 0.41 -42.10
CA LEU A 14 -3.32 0.74 -40.85
C LEU A 14 -4.17 -0.44 -40.32
N HIS A 15 -4.86 -1.17 -41.20
CA HIS A 15 -5.65 -2.34 -40.81
C HIS A 15 -4.77 -3.53 -40.39
N PHE A 16 -3.62 -3.72 -41.03
CA PHE A 16 -2.69 -4.78 -40.66
C PHE A 16 -2.03 -4.53 -39.29
N PHE A 17 -1.77 -3.26 -38.95
CA PHE A 17 -1.21 -2.87 -37.64
C PHE A 17 -2.21 -3.04 -36.47
N VAL A 18 -3.51 -2.90 -36.74
CA VAL A 18 -4.57 -3.13 -35.75
C VAL A 18 -4.77 -4.63 -35.44
N LEU A 19 -4.53 -5.52 -36.42
CA LEU A 19 -4.65 -6.97 -36.22
C LEU A 19 -3.43 -7.59 -35.53
N LEU A 20 -2.31 -6.88 -35.46
CA LEU A 20 -1.05 -7.31 -34.84
C LEU A 20 -0.85 -6.75 -33.44
N GLN A 21 -1.89 -6.18 -32.82
CA GLN A 21 -1.80 -5.80 -31.42
C GLN A 21 -1.65 -7.08 -30.59
N PRO A 22 -0.60 -7.21 -29.77
CA PRO A 22 -0.51 -8.32 -28.85
C PRO A 22 -1.74 -8.23 -27.96
N VAL A 23 -2.57 -9.26 -27.97
CA VAL A 23 -3.53 -9.48 -26.89
C VAL A 23 -2.65 -9.67 -25.66
N VAL A 24 -2.43 -8.58 -24.93
CA VAL A 24 -1.87 -8.63 -23.60
C VAL A 24 -2.97 -9.28 -22.77
N THR A 25 -3.00 -10.60 -22.80
CA THR A 25 -3.66 -11.37 -21.75
C THR A 25 -2.94 -10.95 -20.49
N GLU A 26 -3.51 -10.00 -19.76
CA GLU A 26 -3.18 -9.80 -18.37
C GLU A 26 -3.42 -11.15 -17.69
N ALA A 27 -2.35 -11.92 -17.57
CA ALA A 27 -2.29 -12.99 -16.61
C ALA A 27 -2.53 -12.30 -15.28
N GLY A 28 -3.78 -12.40 -14.80
CA GLY A 28 -4.21 -11.96 -13.49
C GLY A 28 -3.45 -12.77 -12.45
N ASN A 29 -2.20 -12.41 -12.24
CA ASN A 29 -1.50 -12.65 -11.00
C ASN A 29 -2.27 -11.80 -9.99
N SER A 30 -3.31 -12.38 -9.39
CA SER A 30 -3.88 -11.83 -8.16
C SER A 30 -2.80 -12.01 -7.09
N LEU A 31 -1.80 -11.13 -7.11
CA LEU A 31 -1.01 -10.83 -5.94
C LEU A 31 -2.02 -10.59 -4.81
N PRO A 32 -1.81 -11.14 -3.60
CA PRO A 32 -2.67 -10.80 -2.48
C PRO A 32 -2.66 -9.28 -2.37
N THR A 33 -3.78 -8.65 -2.72
CA THR A 33 -3.97 -7.22 -2.56
C THR A 33 -3.92 -6.97 -1.06
N LEU A 34 -3.00 -6.10 -0.67
CA LEU A 34 -2.91 -5.62 0.71
C LEU A 34 -4.21 -4.88 1.05
N ASP A 35 -4.55 -4.89 2.33
CA ASP A 35 -5.74 -4.19 2.82
C ASP A 35 -5.48 -2.67 2.81
N GLU A 36 -6.37 -1.91 2.18
CA GLU A 36 -6.24 -0.45 2.01
C GLU A 36 -6.53 0.34 3.29
N ARG A 37 -7.05 -0.30 4.35
CA ARG A 37 -7.34 0.36 5.63
C ARG A 37 -6.05 0.87 6.28
N LYS A 38 -6.07 2.11 6.73
CA LYS A 38 -4.91 2.76 7.36
C LYS A 38 -4.77 2.31 8.80
N VAL A 39 -3.62 1.76 9.14
CA VAL A 39 -3.32 1.27 10.50
C VAL A 39 -2.38 2.23 11.21
N LEU A 40 -2.74 2.63 12.41
CA LEU A 40 -1.88 3.37 13.33
C LEU A 40 -1.36 2.42 14.42
N LEU A 41 -0.07 2.12 14.40
CA LEU A 41 0.63 1.44 15.47
C LEU A 41 1.19 2.47 16.46
N THR A 42 0.51 2.62 17.60
CA THR A 42 0.98 3.50 18.67
C THR A 42 1.59 2.71 19.83
N TYR A 43 2.63 3.26 20.46
CA TYR A 43 3.37 2.55 21.49
C TYR A 43 3.83 3.42 22.65
N TYR A 44 4.00 2.79 23.81
CA TYR A 44 4.61 3.42 24.98
C TYR A 44 5.77 2.57 25.53
N GLY A 45 6.93 3.21 25.69
CA GLY A 45 8.16 2.61 26.22
C GLY A 45 9.33 2.79 25.28
N THR A 46 10.53 2.87 25.85
CA THR A 46 11.79 3.11 25.12
C THR A 46 12.82 2.01 25.35
N ASP A 47 12.44 0.92 26.02
CA ASP A 47 13.34 -0.21 26.27
C ASP A 47 13.52 -1.06 25.01
N ASP A 48 14.65 -1.76 24.93
CA ASP A 48 15.02 -2.57 23.75
C ASP A 48 13.97 -3.65 23.42
N THR A 49 13.29 -4.19 24.44
CA THR A 49 12.26 -5.23 24.23
C THR A 49 11.01 -4.62 23.60
N THR A 50 10.60 -3.45 24.08
CA THR A 50 9.51 -2.67 23.48
C THR A 50 9.80 -2.34 22.03
N MET A 51 11.00 -1.80 21.73
CA MET A 51 11.37 -1.46 20.36
C MET A 51 11.41 -2.67 19.44
N ALA A 52 11.98 -3.79 19.89
CA ALA A 52 12.00 -5.03 19.11
C ALA A 52 10.59 -5.53 18.77
N ASN A 53 9.68 -5.50 19.74
CA ASN A 53 8.30 -5.96 19.56
C ASN A 53 7.49 -5.03 18.64
N ILE A 54 7.68 -3.71 18.74
CA ILE A 54 7.01 -2.75 17.86
C ILE A 54 7.49 -2.94 16.42
N HIS A 55 8.80 -3.08 16.18
CA HIS A 55 9.33 -3.32 14.84
C HIS A 55 8.85 -4.66 14.25
N PHE A 56 8.70 -5.68 15.10
CA PHE A 56 8.10 -6.95 14.70
C PHE A 56 6.63 -6.78 14.28
N LEU A 57 5.84 -6.01 15.03
CA LEU A 57 4.45 -5.71 14.70
C LEU A 57 4.34 -4.89 13.42
N ASP A 58 5.14 -3.83 13.27
CA ASP A 58 5.20 -2.99 12.08
C ASP A 58 5.49 -3.81 10.81
N SER A 59 6.50 -4.70 10.87
CA SER A 59 6.84 -5.60 9.77
C SER A 59 5.70 -6.57 9.43
N SER A 60 5.01 -7.08 10.45
CA SER A 60 3.90 -8.02 10.28
C SER A 60 2.67 -7.34 9.68
N LEU A 61 2.35 -6.13 10.14
CA LEU A 61 1.22 -5.34 9.65
C LEU A 61 1.46 -4.81 8.24
N SER A 62 2.69 -4.38 7.92
CA SER A 62 3.06 -3.94 6.57
C SER A 62 2.97 -5.07 5.53
N GLY A 63 2.97 -6.34 5.97
CA GLY A 63 2.69 -7.48 5.09
C GLY A 63 1.20 -7.75 4.85
N LEU A 64 0.30 -7.03 5.54
CA LEU A 64 -1.15 -7.20 5.47
C LEU A 64 -1.87 -5.94 5.01
N PHE A 65 -1.32 -4.76 5.28
CA PHE A 65 -1.93 -3.46 5.01
C PHE A 65 -1.03 -2.62 4.11
N GLU A 66 -1.63 -1.79 3.27
CA GLU A 66 -0.89 -0.87 2.40
C GLU A 66 -0.23 0.28 3.17
N GLN A 67 -0.87 0.73 4.26
CA GLN A 67 -0.40 1.85 5.06
C GLN A 67 -0.41 1.50 6.55
N VAL A 68 0.79 1.49 7.13
CA VAL A 68 1.01 1.37 8.58
C VAL A 68 1.86 2.55 9.02
N ASP A 69 1.29 3.41 9.86
CA ASP A 69 2.00 4.51 10.47
C ASP A 69 2.34 4.17 11.92
N MET A 70 3.52 4.58 12.38
CA MET A 70 4.02 4.26 13.72
C MET A 70 4.30 5.55 14.50
N ILE A 71 3.63 5.71 15.65
CA ILE A 71 3.72 6.94 16.47
C ILE A 71 3.83 6.61 17.95
N GLU A 72 4.86 7.14 18.61
CA GLU A 72 4.98 7.08 20.08
C GLU A 72 3.78 7.77 20.75
N LEU A 73 3.19 7.15 21.78
CA LEU A 73 1.96 7.59 22.42
C LEU A 73 2.02 9.06 22.88
N ASP A 74 3.17 9.50 23.39
CA ASP A 74 3.37 10.87 23.89
C ASP A 74 3.36 11.93 22.77
N LYS A 75 3.50 11.50 21.51
CA LYS A 75 3.45 12.35 20.32
C LYS A 75 2.13 12.23 19.56
N LEU A 76 1.26 11.33 19.99
CA LEU A 76 -0.02 11.07 19.34
C LEU A 76 -0.95 12.27 19.51
N LYS A 77 -1.53 12.71 18.40
CA LYS A 77 -2.54 13.76 18.38
C LYS A 77 -3.90 13.19 18.01
N GLU A 78 -4.95 13.93 18.34
CA GLU A 78 -6.31 13.55 17.97
C GLU A 78 -6.50 13.45 16.45
N GLU A 79 -5.82 14.32 15.68
CA GLU A 79 -5.83 14.26 14.22
C GLU A 79 -5.31 12.92 13.70
N ASP A 80 -4.31 12.31 14.33
CA ASP A 80 -3.78 11.02 13.92
C ASP A 80 -4.85 9.93 14.10
N LEU A 81 -5.66 9.98 15.17
CA LEU A 81 -6.73 9.01 15.40
C LEU A 81 -7.86 9.10 14.36
N HIS A 82 -8.17 10.30 13.89
CA HIS A 82 -9.24 10.51 12.90
C HIS A 82 -8.82 10.14 11.46
N HIS A 83 -7.52 10.07 11.16
CA HIS A 83 -7.01 9.73 9.83
C HIS A 83 -6.79 8.22 9.61
N HIS A 84 -6.99 7.39 10.64
CA HIS A 84 -6.73 5.95 10.58
C HIS A 84 -7.99 5.13 10.88
N ASP A 85 -8.13 4.00 10.19
CA ASP A 85 -9.28 3.10 10.33
C ASP A 85 -9.10 2.12 11.49
N ILE A 86 -7.84 1.78 11.80
CA ILE A 86 -7.46 0.80 12.82
C ILE A 86 -6.37 1.41 13.69
N VAL A 87 -6.56 1.34 15.01
CA VAL A 87 -5.55 1.76 15.98
C VAL A 87 -5.09 0.55 16.78
N VAL A 88 -3.79 0.28 16.75
CA VAL A 88 -3.13 -0.79 17.50
C VAL A 88 -2.27 -0.13 18.58
N TYR A 89 -2.52 -0.46 19.84
CA TYR A 89 -1.74 0.06 20.96
C TYR A 89 -0.85 -1.02 21.58
N TYR A 90 0.46 -0.77 21.63
CA TYR A 90 1.43 -1.60 22.32
C TYR A 90 1.98 -0.88 23.57
N ALA A 91 1.91 -1.53 24.72
CA ALA A 91 2.54 -1.02 25.94
C ALA A 91 3.23 -2.13 26.71
N SER A 92 4.44 -1.84 27.17
CA SER A 92 5.09 -2.69 28.17
C SER A 92 4.35 -2.58 29.52
N LYS A 93 4.53 -3.57 30.40
CA LYS A 93 3.90 -3.58 31.74
C LYS A 93 4.18 -2.31 32.55
N GLU A 94 5.37 -1.74 32.40
CA GLU A 94 5.74 -0.47 33.06
C GLU A 94 5.01 0.72 32.44
N GLY A 95 4.80 0.69 31.12
CA GLY A 95 4.02 1.68 30.40
C GLY A 95 2.53 1.70 30.73
N ALA A 96 1.92 0.51 30.81
CA ALA A 96 0.51 0.36 31.17
C ALA A 96 0.20 0.85 32.61
N SER A 97 1.20 0.88 33.49
CA SER A 97 1.03 1.32 34.89
C SER A 97 1.10 2.84 35.08
N LYS A 98 1.65 3.61 34.12
CA LYS A 98 1.73 5.08 34.21
C LYS A 98 0.44 5.81 33.80
N ASN A 99 -0.51 5.10 33.20
CA ASN A 99 -1.80 5.64 32.74
C ASN A 99 -2.97 5.31 33.70
N LYS A 100 -2.70 4.99 34.96
CA LYS A 100 -3.67 4.91 36.05
C LYS A 100 -3.50 6.10 36.99
#